data_AF-A0A1Q7SEQ2-F1
#
_entry.id   AF-A0A1Q7SEQ2-F1
#
_cell.length_a   1.000
_cell.length_b   1.000
_cell.length_c   1.000
_cell.angle_alpha   90.00
_cell.angle_beta   90.00
_cell.angle_gamma   90.00
#
_symmetry.space_group_name_H-M   'P 1'
#
loop_
_entity.id
_entity.type
_entity.pdbx_description
1 polymer ?
#
loop_
_entity_poly.entity_id
_entity_poly.type
_entity_poly.pdbx_seq_one_letter_code
_entity_poly.pdbx_strand_id
1 'polypeptide(L)'
;MLQQLSESKDLSLAPHRAPAALHGLTARESQIVALIAAGASNKEIADRLAITERTVKAHLTNVFQKLGLSSRLHLAIRALSGGHLTQLG
;
A
#
# COMPACT_ATOMS: atom_id res chain seq x y z
N MET A 1 17.67 19.87 41.35
CA MET A 1 17.71 18.42 41.12
C MET A 1 16.30 17.99 40.69
N LEU A 2 16.12 17.91 39.36
CA LEU A 2 15.02 17.30 38.58
C LEU A 2 13.54 17.66 38.88
N GLN A 3 13.01 18.58 38.07
CA GLN A 3 11.62 18.51 37.58
C GLN A 3 11.49 17.31 36.64
N GLN A 4 10.50 16.44 36.83
CA GLN A 4 9.97 15.64 35.72
C GLN A 4 8.45 15.61 35.78
N LEU A 5 7.89 16.18 34.72
CA LEU A 5 6.48 16.25 34.39
C LEU A 5 5.94 14.84 34.14
N SER A 6 4.74 14.58 34.66
CA SER A 6 3.86 13.53 34.14
C SER A 6 3.37 14.01 32.78
N GLU A 7 4.14 13.73 31.74
CA GLU A 7 3.66 13.81 30.36
C GLU A 7 2.76 12.60 30.11
N SER A 8 1.45 12.85 30.19
CA SER A 8 0.39 12.04 29.64
C SER A 8 0.70 11.78 28.17
N LYS A 9 1.31 10.63 27.88
CA LYS A 9 1.59 10.21 26.51
C LYS A 9 0.25 9.87 25.87
N ASP A 10 -0.31 10.84 25.16
CA ASP A 10 -1.37 10.68 24.19
C ASP A 10 -1.07 9.46 23.30
N LEU A 11 -1.63 8.32 23.69
CA LEU A 11 -1.76 7.16 22.82
C LEU A 11 -2.94 7.42 21.87
N SER A 12 -2.85 8.52 21.12
CA SER A 12 -3.58 8.66 19.87
C SER A 12 -2.93 7.67 18.92
N LEU A 13 -3.44 6.44 18.96
CA LEU A 13 -3.26 5.45 17.91
C LEU A 13 -3.67 6.17 16.62
N ALA A 14 -2.67 6.59 15.86
CA ALA A 14 -2.84 7.22 14.56
C ALA A 14 -3.97 6.47 13.84
N PRO A 15 -4.94 7.18 13.22
CA PRO A 15 -5.96 6.50 12.46
C PRO A 15 -5.20 5.57 11.53
N HIS A 16 -5.55 4.28 11.53
CA HIS A 16 -5.15 3.37 10.49
C HIS A 16 -5.49 4.11 9.20
N ARG A 17 -4.48 4.76 8.60
CA ARG A 17 -4.65 5.63 7.45
C ARG A 17 -5.00 4.64 6.38
N ALA A 18 -6.29 4.39 6.21
CA ALA A 18 -6.81 3.55 5.17
C ALA A 18 -6.12 4.08 3.91
N PRO A 19 -5.34 3.24 3.20
CA PRO A 19 -4.56 3.71 2.07
C PRO A 19 -5.54 4.44 1.17
N ALA A 20 -5.29 5.74 0.94
CA ALA A 20 -6.24 6.58 0.23
C ALA A 20 -6.58 5.88 -1.09
N ALA A 21 -7.87 5.67 -1.32
CA ALA A 21 -8.35 4.79 -2.36
C ALA A 21 -7.69 5.16 -3.69
N LEU A 22 -6.87 4.25 -4.22
CA LEU A 22 -6.35 4.38 -5.58
C LEU A 22 -7.55 4.27 -6.52
N HIS A 23 -8.08 5.41 -6.95
CA HIS A 23 -9.26 5.47 -7.81
C HIS A 23 -9.01 4.69 -9.11
N GLY A 24 -10.00 3.89 -9.55
CA GLY A 24 -9.92 3.09 -10.77
C GLY A 24 -9.42 1.64 -10.58
N LEU A 25 -8.98 1.26 -9.39
CA LEU A 25 -8.67 -0.14 -9.07
C LEU A 25 -9.93 -0.92 -8.67
N THR A 26 -9.99 -2.17 -9.08
CA THR A 26 -10.96 -3.15 -8.56
C THR A 26 -10.62 -3.50 -7.11
N ALA A 27 -11.61 -4.02 -6.37
CA ALA A 27 -11.38 -4.44 -4.98
C ALA A 27 -10.20 -5.41 -4.83
N ARG A 28 -10.04 -6.33 -5.79
CA ARG A 28 -8.93 -7.30 -5.79
C ARG A 28 -7.57 -6.64 -6.03
N GLU A 29 -7.52 -5.72 -6.98
CA GLU A 29 -6.31 -4.94 -7.26
C GLU A 29 -5.91 -4.09 -6.04
N SER A 30 -6.87 -3.44 -5.38
CA SER A 30 -6.61 -2.67 -4.15
C SER A 30 -6.06 -3.54 -3.02
N GLN A 31 -6.58 -4.77 -2.83
CA GLN A 31 -6.02 -5.73 -1.86
C GLN A 31 -4.56 -6.05 -2.17
N ILE A 32 -4.24 -6.33 -3.43
CA ILE A 32 -2.87 -6.63 -3.86
C ILE A 32 -1.96 -5.44 -3.60
N VAL A 33 -2.40 -4.22 -3.95
CA VAL A 33 -1.59 -3.01 -3.73
C VAL A 33 -1.36 -2.74 -2.24
N ALA A 34 -2.36 -2.96 -1.39
CA ALA A 34 -2.21 -2.83 0.06
C ALA A 34 -1.16 -3.80 0.61
N LEU A 35 -1.13 -5.05 0.14
CA LEU A 35 -0.12 -6.03 0.52
C LEU A 35 1.28 -5.65 0.01
N ILE A 36 1.38 -5.07 -1.18
CA ILE A 36 2.65 -4.52 -1.69
C ILE A 36 3.15 -3.36 -0.84
N ALA A 37 2.27 -2.45 -0.45
CA ALA A 37 2.60 -1.35 0.44
C ALA A 37 3.10 -1.84 1.81
N ALA A 38 2.60 -3.00 2.26
CA ALA A 38 3.07 -3.69 3.45
C ALA A 38 4.35 -4.52 3.24
N GLY A 39 4.94 -4.50 2.04
CA GLY A 39 6.19 -5.19 1.72
C GLY A 39 6.05 -6.65 1.29
N ALA A 40 4.84 -7.20 1.16
CA ALA A 40 4.64 -8.62 0.87
C ALA A 40 5.06 -9.00 -0.55
N SER A 41 5.88 -10.03 -0.71
CA SER A 41 6.30 -10.63 -1.99
C SER A 41 5.10 -11.20 -2.77
N ASN A 42 5.29 -11.49 -4.07
CA ASN A 42 4.23 -12.09 -4.88
C ASN A 42 3.78 -13.46 -4.35
N LYS A 43 4.70 -14.24 -3.78
CA LYS A 43 4.41 -15.51 -3.13
C LYS A 43 3.53 -15.32 -1.89
N GLU A 44 3.90 -14.40 -1.00
CA GLU A 44 3.09 -14.10 0.19
C GLU A 44 1.71 -13.53 -0.17
N ILE A 45 1.63 -12.73 -1.23
CA ILE A 45 0.34 -12.24 -1.75
C ILE A 45 -0.50 -13.40 -2.28
N ALA A 46 0.11 -14.29 -3.05
CA ALA A 46 -0.55 -15.48 -3.58
C ALA A 46 -1.12 -16.35 -2.44
N ASP A 47 -0.32 -16.61 -1.42
CA ASP A 47 -0.71 -17.39 -0.24
C ASP A 47 -1.85 -16.71 0.54
N ARG A 48 -1.71 -15.42 0.89
CA ARG A 48 -2.73 -14.68 1.66
C ARG A 48 -4.05 -14.54 0.93
N LEU A 49 -4.01 -14.49 -0.39
CA LEU A 49 -5.16 -14.26 -1.23
C LEU A 49 -5.70 -15.54 -1.88
N ALA A 50 -5.13 -16.71 -1.57
CA ALA A 50 -5.47 -18.02 -2.12
C ALA A 50 -5.53 -18.03 -3.66
N ILE A 51 -4.51 -17.45 -4.32
CA ILE A 51 -4.34 -17.44 -5.77
C ILE A 51 -2.92 -17.83 -6.14
N THR A 52 -2.64 -18.00 -7.43
CA THR A 52 -1.26 -18.30 -7.89
C THR A 52 -0.44 -17.02 -8.04
N GLU A 53 0.90 -17.13 -7.94
CA GLU A 53 1.81 -16.03 -8.26
C GLU A 53 1.61 -15.49 -9.70
N ARG A 54 1.25 -16.37 -10.64
CA ARG A 54 0.92 -15.98 -12.02
C ARG A 54 -0.30 -15.05 -12.04
N THR A 55 -1.32 -15.35 -11.26
CA THR A 55 -2.52 -14.51 -11.11
C THR A 55 -2.18 -13.18 -10.46
N VAL A 56 -1.31 -13.17 -9.44
CA VAL A 56 -0.80 -11.93 -8.83
C VAL A 56 -0.11 -11.07 -9.89
N LYS A 57 0.81 -11.64 -10.68
CA LYS A 57 1.49 -10.91 -11.77
C LYS A 57 0.52 -10.33 -12.79
N ALA A 58 -0.52 -11.07 -13.18
CA ALA A 58 -1.55 -10.57 -14.10
C ALA A 58 -2.30 -9.36 -13.53
N HIS A 59 -2.71 -9.41 -12.26
CA HIS A 59 -3.32 -8.26 -11.60
C HIS A 59 -2.35 -7.08 -11.51
N LEU A 60 -1.07 -7.32 -11.23
CA LEU A 60 -0.07 -6.25 -11.19
C LEU A 60 0.14 -5.58 -12.54
N THR A 61 0.15 -6.34 -13.64
CA THR A 61 0.18 -5.75 -14.99
C THR A 61 -0.98 -4.79 -15.20
N ASN A 62 -2.20 -5.17 -14.82
CA ASN A 62 -3.38 -4.33 -14.95
C ASN A 62 -3.30 -3.09 -14.04
N VAL A 63 -2.83 -3.25 -12.80
CA VAL A 63 -2.60 -2.15 -11.85
C VAL A 63 -1.60 -1.14 -12.42
N PHE A 64 -0.47 -1.63 -12.94
CA PHE A 64 0.57 -0.81 -13.52
C PHE A 64 0.05 -0.02 -14.73
N GLN A 65 -0.72 -0.66 -15.61
CA GLN A 65 -1.36 0.01 -16.75
C GLN A 65 -2.36 1.07 -16.29
N LYS A 66 -3.25 0.75 -15.34
CA LYS A 66 -4.26 1.68 -14.81
C LYS A 66 -3.65 2.89 -14.12
N LEU A 67 -2.53 2.69 -13.42
CA LEU A 67 -1.87 3.75 -12.66
C LEU A 67 -0.78 4.48 -13.45
N GLY A 68 -0.45 4.04 -14.67
CA GLY A 68 0.67 4.57 -15.44
C GLY A 68 2.02 4.38 -14.72
N LEU A 69 2.20 3.26 -14.04
CA LEU A 69 3.40 2.94 -13.27
C LEU A 69 4.17 1.78 -13.90
N SER A 70 5.49 1.80 -13.77
CA SER A 70 6.38 0.71 -14.21
C SER A 70 7.16 0.06 -13.07
N SER A 71 7.12 0.64 -11.87
CA SER A 71 7.93 0.20 -10.73
C SER A 71 7.07 -0.18 -9.53
N ARG A 72 7.37 -1.35 -8.97
CA ARG A 72 6.80 -1.85 -7.71
C ARG A 72 7.07 -0.90 -6.55
N LEU A 73 8.26 -0.29 -6.50
CA LEU A 73 8.60 0.67 -5.45
C LEU A 73 7.73 1.92 -5.58
N HIS A 74 7.56 2.44 -6.80
CA HIS A 74 6.65 3.57 -7.04
C HIS A 74 5.21 3.23 -6.66
N LEU A 75 4.76 1.99 -6.92
CA LEU A 75 3.44 1.52 -6.51
C LEU A 75 3.29 1.49 -4.98
N ALA A 76 4.28 0.95 -4.27
CA ALA A 76 4.28 0.91 -2.80
C ALA A 76 4.26 2.34 -2.21
N ILE A 77 5.12 3.22 -2.70
CA ILE A 77 5.17 4.63 -2.25
C ILE A 77 3.84 5.33 -2.54
N ARG A 78 3.27 5.17 -3.74
CA ARG A 78 1.97 5.77 -4.12
C ARG A 78 0.85 5.30 -3.17
N ALA A 79 0.84 4.02 -2.82
CA ALA A 79 -0.14 3.43 -1.91
C ALA A 79 -0.01 3.97 -0.47
N LEU A 80 1.22 4.19 -0.01
CA LEU A 80 1.51 4.74 1.33
C LEU A 80 1.23 6.26 1.41
N SER A 81 1.59 7.01 0.37
CA SER A 81 1.46 8.47 0.34
C SER A 81 0.01 8.96 0.20
N GLY A 82 -0.93 8.07 -0.12
CA GLY A 82 -2.35 8.41 -0.22
C GLY A 82 -2.74 9.06 -1.55
N GLY A 83 -2.18 8.57 -2.67
CA GLY A 83 -2.65 8.95 -4.01
C GLY A 83 -2.14 10.28 -4.59
N HIS A 84 -1.30 11.04 -3.87
CA HIS A 84 -0.88 12.40 -4.29
C HIS A 84 0.41 12.51 -5.12
N LEU A 85 1.09 11.42 -5.49
CA LEU A 85 2.24 11.51 -6.40
C LEU A 85 1.78 11.38 -7.86
N THR A 86 1.18 12.46 -8.34
CA THR A 86 1.00 12.76 -9.76
C THR A 86 2.38 12.83 -10.44
N GLN A 87 2.51 12.05 -11.51
CA GLN A 87 3.52 12.10 -12.59
C GLN A 87 4.89 12.70 -12.26
N LEU A 88 5.92 11.85 -12.25
CA LEU A 88 7.29 12.25 -12.55
C LEU A 88 7.75 11.48 -13.80
N GLY A 89 7.90 12.22 -14.90
CA GLY A 89 8.58 11.80 -16.13
C GLY A 89 7.69 11.12 -17.14
#